data_AF-A0AAE9J4J8-F1
#
_entry.id   AF-A0AAE9J4J8-F1
#
_cell.length_a   1.000
_cell.length_b   1.000
_cell.length_c   1.000
_cell.angle_alpha   90.00
_cell.angle_beta   90.00
_cell.angle_gamma   90.00
#
_symmetry.space_group_name_H-M   'P 1'
#
loop_
_entity.id
_entity.type
_entity.pdbx_description
1 polymer ?
#
loop_
_entity_poly.entity_id
_entity_poly.type
_entity_poly.pdbx_seq_one_letter_code
_entity_poly.pdbx_strand_id
1 'polypeptide(L)'
;MYRAGALVLRSATLRRTRFLAAHQNFATISSQRSSVLLAKSLESSIGGAGNQKKFYSSKDHDDPIAVDDSLELYKDIGGMSPIQVPADMPNVPILAINRYPLFPGFIKKVDIVKDDNLKALIRRQLSLKQPYAGVFVKKDDENKEETIASLSEVYPTGSFVQIIEVRDQGSVLELVLSAHRRIRVIEPIEDVVAPKTDTPLNGRRARGKRTGLPPTPPPTPPLSTPTSAPEASATSPEEKEEKKDPERKGIVMVRTENVVADPVPKNNETKATMMAIVQTIRDVVQFNQLFGQQINLLLHPSQNVIDNPVYLCDLVATLVQSAETKDLQEMMDETDVSKRLKIALLLIQKEKAVAKLKHDINKDVEKKVQDHHRKYLLNEQLKVIKKELGIEKDEKTTIIEKIDERMKTLAVPEYALKVINEEKTKLQFLDPHSSEFSVTRNYLEWLTSVPWGLTSPENRRLSHAKKALDEGHYGMKDVKERIMEFIAVNLLRKSVGGKILCFHGPPGVGKTSIAKSIANALNREYFRFSVGGMTDVAEIKGHRRTYVGAMPGKMIQCMKKVKTENPLVLIDEVDKIGGAGFHGDPASALLELLDPEQNANFNDHFLDVPVDLSRYV
;
A
#
# COMPACT_ATOMS: atom_id res chain seq x y z
N MET A 1 53.90 -62.02 -16.33
CA MET A 1 52.86 -62.54 -15.41
C MET A 1 51.54 -61.87 -15.82
N TYR A 2 50.73 -62.55 -16.65
CA TYR A 2 49.48 -63.27 -16.29
C TYR A 2 48.43 -62.31 -15.69
N ARG A 3 47.16 -62.17 -16.12
CA ARG A 3 46.22 -62.83 -17.08
C ARG A 3 44.99 -61.87 -17.14
N ALA A 4 44.47 -61.43 -18.28
CA ALA A 4 43.40 -62.03 -19.12
C ALA A 4 42.00 -62.22 -18.49
N GLY A 5 40.96 -61.82 -19.23
CA GLY A 5 39.53 -62.18 -19.05
C GLY A 5 38.59 -61.08 -19.59
N ALA A 6 38.38 -60.90 -20.90
CA ALA A 6 37.62 -61.73 -21.86
C ALA A 6 36.13 -61.92 -21.52
N LEU A 7 35.26 -61.10 -22.14
CA LEU A 7 33.93 -61.54 -22.59
C LEU A 7 33.37 -60.60 -23.69
N VAL A 8 33.79 -60.88 -24.92
CA VAL A 8 33.14 -60.46 -26.17
C VAL A 8 32.85 -61.75 -26.93
N LEU A 9 31.57 -62.04 -27.20
CA LEU A 9 31.02 -62.76 -28.37
C LEU A 9 29.68 -63.44 -28.03
N ARG A 10 28.58 -62.75 -28.32
CA ARG A 10 27.46 -63.36 -29.04
C ARG A 10 27.02 -62.40 -30.14
N SER A 11 27.69 -62.59 -31.27
CA SER A 11 27.39 -62.05 -32.58
C SER A 11 26.09 -62.62 -33.14
N ALA A 12 25.36 -61.75 -33.85
CA ALA A 12 24.78 -62.03 -35.17
C ALA A 12 23.79 -63.20 -35.31
N THR A 13 22.51 -62.90 -35.14
CA THR A 13 21.46 -63.47 -36.00
C THR A 13 20.21 -62.61 -35.91
N LEU A 14 19.99 -61.72 -36.89
CA LEU A 14 18.72 -61.08 -37.30
C LEU A 14 19.00 -59.80 -38.14
N ARG A 15 19.84 -59.96 -39.18
CA ARG A 15 19.87 -59.06 -40.33
C ARG A 15 19.30 -59.81 -41.53
N ARG A 16 17.98 -59.75 -41.70
CA ARG A 16 17.27 -59.95 -42.99
C ARG A 16 15.76 -59.75 -42.79
N THR A 17 15.34 -58.49 -42.62
CA THR A 17 13.92 -58.03 -42.77
C THR A 17 13.81 -56.50 -42.65
N ARG A 18 14.72 -55.73 -43.27
CA ARG A 18 14.56 -54.26 -43.41
C ARG A 18 15.15 -53.79 -44.74
N PHE A 19 14.54 -54.19 -45.85
CA PHE A 19 14.90 -53.66 -47.18
C PHE A 19 13.68 -53.31 -48.06
N LEU A 20 12.53 -53.00 -47.46
CA LEU A 20 11.31 -52.65 -48.21
C LEU A 20 10.49 -51.47 -47.65
N ALA A 21 11.08 -50.63 -46.78
CA ALA A 21 10.38 -49.48 -46.19
C ALA A 21 11.18 -48.17 -46.25
N ALA A 22 11.83 -47.89 -47.38
CA ALA A 22 12.70 -46.70 -47.53
C ALA A 22 12.43 -45.90 -48.82
N HIS A 23 11.19 -45.86 -49.32
CA HIS A 23 10.84 -45.05 -50.50
C HIS A 23 9.57 -44.19 -50.39
N GLN A 24 9.03 -43.95 -49.19
CA GLN A 24 7.87 -43.07 -48.97
C GLN A 24 8.08 -41.88 -48.02
N ASN A 25 9.32 -41.52 -47.68
CA ASN A 25 9.60 -40.46 -46.70
C ASN A 25 10.35 -39.22 -47.23
N PHE A 26 10.35 -38.96 -48.54
CA PHE A 26 11.06 -37.80 -49.11
C PHE A 26 10.20 -36.58 -49.45
N ALA A 27 8.89 -36.58 -49.18
CA ALA A 27 8.01 -35.41 -49.39
C ALA A 27 7.74 -34.56 -48.13
N THR A 28 8.19 -35.00 -46.94
CA THR A 28 7.80 -34.40 -45.64
C THR A 28 8.88 -33.54 -44.99
N ILE A 29 9.99 -33.24 -45.67
CA ILE A 29 11.16 -32.55 -45.09
C ILE A 29 11.26 -31.07 -45.51
N SER A 30 10.36 -30.59 -46.39
CA SER A 30 10.42 -29.20 -46.87
C SER A 30 9.59 -28.19 -46.06
N SER A 31 8.59 -28.59 -45.25
CA SER A 31 7.75 -27.63 -44.50
C SER A 31 8.12 -27.47 -43.02
N GLN A 32 9.00 -28.32 -42.48
CA GLN A 32 9.45 -28.27 -41.08
C GLN A 32 10.59 -27.29 -40.79
N ARG A 33 11.21 -26.68 -41.82
CA ARG A 33 12.37 -25.79 -41.61
C ARG A 33 12.01 -24.36 -41.18
N SER A 34 10.77 -23.92 -41.38
CA SER A 34 10.36 -22.54 -41.07
C SER A 34 9.82 -22.37 -39.64
N SER A 35 9.17 -23.40 -39.08
CA SER A 35 8.62 -23.40 -37.72
C SER A 35 9.68 -23.53 -36.63
N VAL A 36 10.77 -24.24 -36.91
CA VAL A 36 11.92 -24.40 -36.01
C VAL A 36 12.71 -23.09 -35.85
N LEU A 37 12.64 -22.17 -36.81
CA LEU A 37 13.39 -20.91 -36.78
C LEU A 37 12.82 -19.89 -35.77
N LEU A 38 11.51 -19.89 -35.50
CA LEU A 38 10.93 -18.99 -34.49
C LEU A 38 11.19 -19.50 -33.07
N ALA A 39 11.07 -20.81 -32.84
CA ALA A 39 11.38 -21.44 -31.56
C ALA A 39 12.88 -21.37 -31.21
N LYS A 40 13.78 -21.69 -32.16
CA LYS A 40 15.24 -21.57 -31.95
C LYS A 40 15.73 -20.12 -31.85
N SER A 41 15.08 -19.18 -32.56
CA SER A 41 15.45 -17.75 -32.45
C SER A 41 15.04 -17.15 -31.10
N LEU A 42 13.95 -17.63 -30.49
CA LEU A 42 13.54 -17.26 -29.13
C LEU A 42 14.43 -17.89 -28.06
N GLU A 43 14.86 -19.15 -28.23
CA GLU A 43 15.82 -19.81 -27.33
C GLU A 43 17.21 -19.13 -27.35
N SER A 44 17.68 -18.70 -28.51
CA SER A 44 19.01 -18.06 -28.65
C SER A 44 19.12 -16.66 -28.01
N SER A 45 17.99 -15.97 -27.78
CA SER A 45 17.98 -14.62 -27.20
C SER A 45 17.98 -14.60 -25.67
N ILE A 46 17.79 -15.77 -25.03
CA ILE A 46 17.78 -15.94 -23.57
C ILE A 46 19.18 -16.31 -23.05
N GLY A 47 20.09 -16.77 -23.92
CA GLY A 47 21.44 -17.17 -23.56
C GLY A 47 22.53 -16.20 -24.02
N GLY A 48 22.85 -15.17 -23.22
CA GLY A 48 24.10 -14.44 -23.42
C GLY A 48 24.28 -13.14 -22.63
N ALA A 49 24.96 -13.22 -21.48
CA ALA A 49 26.15 -12.43 -21.09
C ALA A 49 26.26 -12.29 -19.56
N GLY A 50 27.35 -12.81 -18.97
CA GLY A 50 27.65 -12.62 -17.54
C GLY A 50 28.77 -13.50 -17.02
N ASN A 51 30.00 -13.20 -17.41
CA ASN A 51 31.23 -13.84 -16.94
C ASN A 51 31.47 -13.48 -15.46
N GLN A 52 31.35 -14.42 -14.50
CA GLN A 52 31.86 -14.23 -13.13
C GLN A 52 32.63 -15.46 -12.63
N LYS A 53 33.79 -15.13 -12.05
CA LYS A 53 34.85 -16.01 -11.55
C LYS A 53 34.39 -16.83 -10.33
N LYS A 54 34.90 -18.06 -10.26
CA LYS A 54 34.92 -18.93 -9.08
C LYS A 54 35.65 -18.28 -7.91
N PHE A 55 35.07 -18.31 -6.70
CA PHE A 55 35.76 -18.41 -5.41
C PHE A 55 34.86 -19.11 -4.38
N TYR A 56 35.50 -19.78 -3.41
CA TYR A 56 35.00 -20.86 -2.55
C TYR A 56 34.17 -20.44 -1.31
N SER A 57 33.29 -21.37 -0.87
CA SER A 57 33.03 -21.84 0.51
C SER A 57 32.36 -20.94 1.56
N SER A 58 31.16 -21.35 2.00
CA SER A 58 30.89 -21.73 3.41
C SER A 58 29.53 -22.44 3.53
N LYS A 59 29.50 -23.50 4.35
CA LYS A 59 28.31 -24.23 4.80
C LYS A 59 27.37 -23.29 5.55
N ASP A 60 26.07 -23.42 5.33
CA ASP A 60 25.05 -23.51 6.39
C ASP A 60 23.73 -24.01 5.79
N HIS A 61 22.95 -24.69 6.63
CA HIS A 61 21.70 -25.39 6.35
C HIS A 61 20.62 -24.49 5.76
N ASP A 62 19.98 -24.92 4.66
CA ASP A 62 18.60 -24.60 4.33
C ASP A 62 18.00 -25.72 3.47
N ASP A 63 16.83 -26.21 3.89
CA ASP A 63 16.07 -27.28 3.24
C ASP A 63 15.68 -26.91 1.80
N PRO A 64 15.71 -27.86 0.84
CA PRO A 64 15.27 -27.58 -0.51
C PRO A 64 13.75 -27.36 -0.53
N ILE A 65 13.35 -26.13 -0.85
CA ILE A 65 11.99 -25.79 -1.28
C ILE A 65 11.68 -26.65 -2.50
N ALA A 66 10.73 -27.57 -2.33
CA ALA A 66 10.20 -28.39 -3.40
C ALA A 66 9.56 -27.49 -4.47
N VAL A 67 10.20 -27.41 -5.63
CA VAL A 67 9.57 -26.93 -6.85
C VAL A 67 8.68 -28.08 -7.31
N ASP A 68 7.37 -27.89 -7.15
CA ASP A 68 6.33 -28.84 -7.56
C ASP A 68 6.42 -29.10 -9.07
N ASP A 69 6.82 -30.32 -9.42
CA ASP A 69 7.04 -30.84 -10.77
C ASP A 69 5.69 -31.22 -11.43
N SER A 70 4.69 -30.33 -11.34
CA SER A 70 3.30 -30.59 -11.71
C SER A 70 2.99 -30.45 -13.21
N LEU A 71 3.96 -30.76 -14.08
CA LEU A 71 3.76 -30.83 -15.55
C LEU A 71 3.81 -32.24 -16.14
N GLU A 72 3.99 -33.29 -15.33
CA GLU A 72 3.87 -34.68 -15.80
C GLU A 72 2.43 -35.27 -15.75
N LEU A 73 1.42 -34.48 -15.35
CA LEU A 73 0.05 -34.97 -15.16
C LEU A 73 -0.85 -34.89 -16.41
N TYR A 74 -0.35 -35.28 -17.59
CA TYR A 74 -1.18 -35.42 -18.81
C TYR A 74 -1.08 -36.79 -19.49
N LYS A 75 -0.67 -37.84 -18.75
CA LYS A 75 -0.50 -39.18 -19.35
C LYS A 75 -1.32 -40.32 -18.79
N ASP A 76 -2.15 -40.15 -17.76
CA ASP A 76 -3.08 -41.20 -17.35
C ASP A 76 -4.52 -40.67 -17.27
N ILE A 77 -5.15 -40.57 -18.45
CA ILE A 77 -6.60 -40.49 -18.54
C ILE A 77 -7.10 -41.92 -18.65
N GLY A 78 -7.65 -42.43 -17.54
CA GLY A 78 -8.54 -43.58 -17.55
C GLY A 78 -9.64 -43.39 -18.60
N GLY A 79 -9.81 -44.40 -19.44
CA GLY A 79 -10.53 -44.34 -20.72
C GLY A 79 -11.87 -43.60 -20.68
N MET A 80 -11.90 -42.43 -21.31
CA MET A 80 -13.06 -41.92 -22.01
C MET A 80 -12.68 -41.86 -23.49
N SER A 81 -13.45 -42.54 -24.34
CA SER A 81 -13.36 -42.37 -25.80
C SER A 81 -13.47 -40.88 -26.16
N PRO A 82 -12.81 -40.40 -27.23
CA PRO A 82 -12.92 -39.00 -27.63
C PRO A 82 -14.38 -38.67 -27.93
N ILE A 83 -15.03 -37.95 -27.02
CA ILE A 83 -16.37 -37.45 -27.21
C ILE A 83 -16.29 -36.43 -28.35
N GLN A 84 -16.84 -36.80 -29.50
CA GLN A 84 -16.87 -35.93 -30.67
C GLN A 84 -17.72 -34.69 -30.33
N VAL A 85 -17.09 -33.51 -30.34
CA VAL A 85 -17.77 -32.24 -30.04
C VAL A 85 -18.90 -32.02 -31.06
N PRO A 86 -20.16 -31.84 -30.62
CA PRO A 86 -21.28 -31.64 -31.52
C PRO A 86 -21.09 -30.43 -32.43
N ALA A 87 -21.33 -30.60 -33.73
CA ALA A 87 -21.26 -29.51 -34.71
C ALA A 87 -22.32 -28.42 -34.44
N ASP A 88 -23.51 -28.83 -34.00
CA ASP A 88 -24.61 -27.92 -33.66
C ASP A 88 -25.20 -28.30 -32.31
N MET A 89 -25.18 -27.35 -31.38
CA MET A 89 -25.79 -27.47 -30.05
C MET A 89 -26.37 -26.10 -29.69
N PRO A 90 -27.63 -25.83 -30.08
CA PRO A 90 -28.18 -24.47 -29.98
C PRO A 90 -28.51 -24.08 -28.54
N ASN A 91 -28.84 -25.03 -27.67
CA ASN A 91 -29.24 -24.74 -26.30
C ASN A 91 -28.10 -25.08 -25.35
N VAL A 92 -27.57 -24.08 -24.65
CA VAL A 92 -26.45 -24.25 -23.72
C VAL A 92 -26.66 -23.48 -22.41
N PRO A 93 -26.08 -23.97 -21.30
CA PRO A 93 -25.92 -23.17 -20.09
C PRO A 93 -25.15 -21.88 -20.38
N ILE A 94 -25.54 -20.76 -19.78
CA ILE A 94 -24.80 -19.50 -19.89
C ILE A 94 -23.83 -19.34 -18.71
N LEU A 95 -22.58 -19.02 -19.02
CA LEU A 95 -21.53 -18.68 -18.06
C LEU A 95 -21.09 -17.24 -18.29
N ALA A 96 -21.38 -16.36 -17.34
CA ALA A 96 -20.99 -14.96 -17.37
C ALA A 96 -19.58 -14.79 -16.80
N ILE A 97 -18.65 -14.25 -17.60
CA ILE A 97 -17.29 -13.95 -17.15
C ILE A 97 -17.00 -12.45 -17.25
N ASN A 98 -15.99 -11.97 -16.52
CA ASN A 98 -15.60 -10.56 -16.55
C ASN A 98 -14.31 -10.34 -17.34
N ARG A 99 -14.15 -9.13 -17.87
CA ARG A 99 -12.96 -8.57 -18.53
C ARG A 99 -12.48 -9.23 -19.82
N TYR A 100 -12.12 -10.50 -19.78
CA TYR A 100 -11.39 -11.15 -20.87
C TYR A 100 -12.23 -12.25 -21.54
N PRO A 101 -12.68 -12.04 -22.80
CA PRO A 101 -13.35 -13.07 -23.58
C PRO A 101 -12.48 -14.32 -23.73
N LEU A 102 -13.11 -15.49 -23.68
CA LEU A 102 -12.42 -16.75 -23.93
C LEU A 102 -12.45 -17.05 -25.42
N PHE A 103 -11.33 -16.89 -26.13
CA PHE A 103 -11.27 -17.15 -27.57
C PHE A 103 -11.17 -18.66 -27.89
N PRO A 104 -11.63 -19.10 -29.08
CA PRO A 104 -11.50 -20.49 -29.52
C PRO A 104 -10.05 -20.97 -29.51
N GLY A 105 -9.85 -22.24 -29.11
CA GLY A 105 -8.54 -22.87 -29.00
C GLY A 105 -7.85 -22.65 -27.64
N PHE A 106 -8.43 -21.87 -26.73
CA PHE A 106 -7.83 -21.59 -25.42
C PHE A 106 -8.65 -22.17 -24.28
N ILE A 107 -7.97 -22.36 -23.15
CA ILE A 107 -8.52 -22.93 -21.92
C ILE A 107 -8.60 -21.84 -20.85
N LYS A 108 -9.66 -21.84 -20.04
CA LYS A 108 -9.82 -20.91 -18.91
C LYS A 108 -10.47 -21.62 -17.73
N LYS A 109 -9.96 -21.34 -16.52
CA LYS A 109 -10.58 -21.75 -15.26
C LYS A 109 -11.65 -20.73 -14.87
N VAL A 110 -12.82 -21.22 -14.45
CA VAL A 110 -13.95 -20.41 -13.96
C VAL A 110 -14.51 -21.06 -12.71
N ASP A 111 -14.77 -20.24 -11.69
CA ASP A 111 -15.32 -20.69 -10.41
C ASP A 111 -16.76 -20.19 -10.27
N ILE A 112 -17.64 -21.05 -9.77
CA ILE A 112 -19.06 -20.74 -9.50
C ILE A 112 -19.30 -20.93 -8.00
N VAL A 113 -19.60 -19.84 -7.30
CA VAL A 113 -19.70 -19.74 -5.85
C VAL A 113 -21.13 -19.50 -5.40
N LYS A 114 -21.83 -18.53 -6.01
CA LYS A 114 -23.09 -18.00 -5.47
C LYS A 114 -24.34 -18.58 -6.13
N ASP A 115 -24.25 -19.00 -7.38
CA ASP A 115 -25.43 -19.46 -8.13
C ASP A 115 -25.68 -20.97 -7.94
N ASP A 116 -26.56 -21.32 -6.99
CA ASP A 116 -26.95 -22.70 -6.73
C ASP A 116 -27.77 -23.33 -7.89
N ASN A 117 -28.52 -22.52 -8.64
CA ASN A 117 -29.30 -23.01 -9.78
C ASN A 117 -28.38 -23.38 -10.94
N LEU A 118 -27.39 -22.54 -11.24
CA LEU A 118 -26.37 -22.82 -12.25
C LEU A 118 -25.50 -24.01 -11.84
N LYS A 119 -25.09 -24.11 -10.56
CA LYS A 119 -24.37 -25.28 -10.03
C LYS A 119 -25.18 -26.57 -10.23
N ALA A 120 -26.47 -26.57 -9.87
CA ALA A 120 -27.35 -27.72 -10.05
C ALA A 120 -27.53 -28.10 -11.53
N LEU A 121 -27.67 -27.10 -12.41
CA LEU A 121 -27.82 -27.29 -13.84
C LEU A 121 -26.56 -27.89 -14.48
N ILE A 122 -25.38 -27.39 -14.14
CA ILE A 122 -24.10 -27.91 -14.64
C ILE A 122 -23.87 -29.35 -14.16
N ARG A 123 -24.13 -29.64 -12.88
CA ARG A 123 -24.08 -31.01 -12.34
C ARG A 123 -25.01 -31.95 -13.10
N ARG A 124 -26.24 -31.51 -13.42
CA ARG A 124 -27.20 -32.28 -14.21
C ARG A 124 -26.69 -32.52 -15.64
N GLN A 125 -26.19 -31.49 -16.32
CA GLN A 125 -25.65 -31.62 -17.68
C GLN A 125 -24.45 -32.58 -17.76
N LEU A 126 -23.58 -32.55 -16.75
CA LEU A 126 -22.48 -33.51 -16.63
C LEU A 126 -22.99 -34.96 -16.43
N SER A 127 -24.02 -35.16 -15.61
CA SER A 127 -24.64 -36.48 -15.42
C SER A 127 -25.29 -37.02 -16.70
N LEU A 128 -25.78 -36.13 -17.56
CA LEU A 128 -26.35 -36.44 -18.89
C LEU A 128 -25.28 -36.60 -19.98
N LYS A 129 -23.99 -36.56 -19.62
CA LYS A 129 -22.85 -36.60 -20.55
C LYS A 129 -22.86 -35.47 -21.59
N GLN A 130 -23.37 -34.29 -21.21
CA GLN A 130 -23.38 -33.07 -22.02
C GLN A 130 -22.52 -31.98 -21.35
N PRO A 131 -21.17 -32.12 -21.37
CA PRO A 131 -20.27 -31.20 -20.68
C PRO A 131 -20.03 -29.91 -21.51
N TYR A 132 -21.09 -29.22 -21.92
CA TYR A 132 -21.00 -28.05 -22.80
C TYR A 132 -21.69 -26.84 -22.18
N ALA A 133 -21.11 -25.66 -22.42
CA ALA A 133 -21.65 -24.38 -22.00
C ALA A 133 -21.32 -23.27 -23.01
N GLY A 134 -22.01 -22.14 -22.91
CA GLY A 134 -21.68 -20.91 -23.61
C GLY A 134 -21.08 -19.89 -22.64
N VAL A 135 -19.89 -19.39 -22.93
CA VAL A 135 -19.21 -18.38 -22.11
C VAL A 135 -19.35 -17.02 -22.78
N PHE A 136 -19.90 -16.05 -22.05
CA PHE A 136 -20.13 -14.68 -22.52
C PHE A 136 -19.55 -13.68 -21.52
N VAL A 137 -18.99 -12.58 -22.02
CA VAL A 137 -18.44 -11.54 -21.14
C VAL A 137 -19.53 -10.54 -20.78
N LYS A 138 -19.52 -10.07 -19.54
CA LYS A 138 -20.39 -8.99 -19.09
C LYS A 138 -19.94 -7.64 -19.65
N LYS A 139 -20.89 -6.73 -19.81
CA LYS A 139 -20.62 -5.33 -20.19
C LYS A 139 -20.13 -4.49 -19.02
N ASP A 140 -20.54 -4.85 -17.80
CA ASP A 140 -20.05 -4.25 -16.57
C ASP A 140 -19.00 -5.17 -15.93
N ASP A 141 -17.75 -4.72 -15.93
CA ASP A 141 -16.61 -5.45 -15.37
C ASP A 141 -16.58 -5.45 -13.83
N GLU A 142 -17.31 -4.53 -13.18
CA GLU A 142 -17.36 -4.42 -11.72
C GLU A 142 -18.36 -5.41 -11.11
N ASN A 143 -19.37 -5.83 -11.87
CA ASN A 143 -20.34 -6.82 -11.46
C ASN A 143 -19.69 -8.22 -11.32
N LYS A 144 -19.53 -8.70 -10.09
CA LYS A 144 -18.95 -10.03 -9.77
C LYS A 144 -19.99 -11.15 -9.58
N GLU A 145 -21.28 -10.90 -9.80
CA GLU A 145 -22.34 -11.92 -9.64
C GLU A 145 -22.33 -12.93 -10.79
N GLU A 146 -22.38 -14.22 -10.53
CA GLU A 146 -22.39 -15.21 -11.63
C GLU A 146 -23.71 -15.21 -12.41
N THR A 147 -24.80 -14.78 -11.76
CA THR A 147 -26.15 -14.69 -12.32
C THR A 147 -26.29 -13.48 -13.24
N ILE A 148 -27.04 -13.67 -14.33
CA ILE A 148 -27.47 -12.60 -15.23
C ILE A 148 -28.99 -12.43 -15.11
N ALA A 149 -29.48 -11.21 -14.90
CA ALA A 149 -30.92 -10.94 -14.85
C ALA A 149 -31.51 -10.66 -16.24
N SER A 150 -30.72 -10.12 -17.17
CA SER A 150 -31.11 -9.85 -18.56
C SER A 150 -29.95 -10.07 -19.54
N LEU A 151 -30.25 -10.58 -20.74
CA LEU A 151 -29.26 -10.72 -21.82
C LEU A 151 -28.57 -9.40 -22.22
N SER A 152 -29.17 -8.25 -21.88
CA SER A 152 -28.55 -6.94 -22.11
C SER A 152 -27.25 -6.72 -21.32
N GLU A 153 -27.04 -7.47 -20.23
CA GLU A 153 -25.87 -7.38 -19.34
C GLU A 153 -24.61 -8.01 -19.93
N VAL A 154 -24.74 -8.87 -20.95
CA VAL A 154 -23.61 -9.53 -21.62
C VAL A 154 -23.44 -9.04 -23.05
N TYR A 155 -22.23 -9.21 -23.58
CA TYR A 155 -21.97 -9.06 -25.01
C TYR A 155 -22.64 -10.20 -25.79
N PRO A 156 -23.16 -9.92 -27.00
CA PRO A 156 -23.96 -10.87 -27.76
C PRO A 156 -23.14 -12.06 -28.26
N THR A 157 -21.84 -11.87 -28.56
CA THR A 157 -20.95 -12.95 -28.97
C THR A 157 -20.07 -13.42 -27.82
N GLY A 158 -19.91 -14.74 -27.77
CA GLY A 158 -19.09 -15.46 -26.81
C GLY A 158 -18.54 -16.72 -27.45
N SER A 159 -18.17 -17.69 -26.61
CA SER A 159 -17.58 -18.95 -27.07
C SER A 159 -18.34 -20.16 -26.55
N PHE A 160 -18.52 -21.14 -27.44
CA PHE A 160 -18.94 -22.48 -27.08
C PHE A 160 -17.78 -23.22 -26.45
N VAL A 161 -17.98 -23.69 -25.23
CA VAL A 161 -16.95 -24.35 -24.44
C VAL A 161 -17.34 -25.78 -24.08
N GLN A 162 -16.31 -26.61 -23.96
CA GLN A 162 -16.39 -27.91 -23.33
C GLN A 162 -15.80 -27.82 -21.92
N ILE A 163 -16.50 -28.38 -20.95
CA ILE A 163 -16.01 -28.55 -19.59
C ILE A 163 -15.11 -29.80 -19.58
N ILE A 164 -13.81 -29.60 -19.42
CA ILE A 164 -12.82 -30.69 -19.42
C ILE A 164 -12.70 -31.29 -18.02
N GLU A 165 -12.64 -30.43 -17.00
CA GLU A 165 -12.46 -30.83 -15.61
C GLU A 165 -13.43 -30.06 -14.72
N VAL A 166 -13.93 -30.74 -13.68
CA VAL A 166 -14.81 -30.17 -12.66
C VAL A 166 -14.30 -30.60 -11.31
N ARG A 167 -14.09 -29.63 -10.41
CA ARG A 167 -13.79 -29.88 -9.00
C ARG A 167 -14.92 -29.31 -8.16
N ASP A 168 -15.68 -30.21 -7.53
CA ASP A 168 -16.81 -29.85 -6.69
C ASP A 168 -16.39 -29.87 -5.22
N GLN A 169 -16.31 -28.69 -4.61
CA GLN A 169 -16.02 -28.51 -3.19
C GLN A 169 -17.30 -28.25 -2.37
N GLY A 170 -18.47 -28.54 -2.95
CA GLY A 170 -19.78 -28.32 -2.34
C GLY A 170 -20.25 -26.88 -2.52
N SER A 171 -19.58 -25.93 -1.85
CA SER A 171 -19.90 -24.50 -1.91
C SER A 171 -19.41 -23.84 -3.20
N VAL A 172 -18.24 -24.25 -3.68
CA VAL A 172 -17.60 -23.75 -4.91
C VAL A 172 -17.51 -24.88 -5.93
N LEU A 173 -17.92 -24.59 -7.16
CA LEU A 173 -17.75 -25.46 -8.32
C LEU A 173 -16.70 -24.86 -9.25
N GLU A 174 -15.51 -25.45 -9.28
CA GLU A 174 -14.43 -25.01 -10.18
C GLU A 174 -14.50 -25.77 -11.50
N LEU A 175 -14.44 -25.05 -12.62
CA LEU A 175 -14.55 -25.58 -13.97
C LEU A 175 -13.32 -25.22 -14.80
N VAL A 176 -12.78 -26.19 -15.53
CA VAL A 176 -11.77 -25.96 -16.57
C VAL A 176 -12.45 -26.05 -17.93
N LEU A 177 -12.54 -24.91 -18.62
CA LEU A 177 -13.28 -24.75 -19.86
C LEU A 177 -12.33 -24.68 -21.05
N SER A 178 -12.63 -25.40 -22.13
CA SER A 178 -11.92 -25.30 -23.41
C SER A 178 -12.84 -24.79 -24.50
N ALA A 179 -12.49 -23.66 -25.11
CA ALA A 179 -13.30 -23.04 -26.15
C ALA A 179 -13.05 -23.64 -27.53
N HIS A 180 -14.12 -23.94 -28.24
CA HIS A 180 -14.06 -24.60 -29.55
C HIS A 180 -14.46 -23.69 -30.71
N ARG A 181 -15.48 -22.84 -30.53
CA ARG A 181 -15.98 -21.94 -31.58
C ARG A 181 -16.71 -20.74 -31.00
N ARG A 182 -16.86 -19.69 -31.81
CA ARG A 182 -17.65 -18.50 -31.46
C ARG A 182 -19.14 -18.78 -31.63
N ILE A 183 -19.94 -18.29 -30.68
CA ILE A 183 -21.40 -18.39 -30.70
C ILE A 183 -22.02 -17.04 -30.37
N ARG A 184 -23.22 -16.79 -30.87
CA ARG A 184 -24.02 -15.59 -30.57
C ARG A 184 -25.26 -15.99 -29.81
N VAL A 185 -25.58 -15.27 -28.74
CA VAL A 185 -26.82 -15.47 -27.97
C VAL A 185 -28.01 -14.86 -28.70
N ILE A 186 -29.12 -15.60 -28.76
CA ILE A 186 -30.36 -15.17 -29.43
C ILE A 186 -31.42 -14.82 -28.38
N GLU A 187 -31.79 -15.78 -27.54
CA GLU A 187 -32.90 -15.64 -26.59
C GLU A 187 -32.68 -16.52 -25.34
N PRO A 188 -33.23 -16.11 -24.18
CA PRO A 188 -33.20 -16.94 -22.97
C PRO A 188 -34.21 -18.08 -23.10
N ILE A 189 -33.86 -19.25 -22.55
CA ILE A 189 -34.74 -20.42 -22.51
C ILE A 189 -35.00 -20.78 -21.04
N GLU A 190 -36.24 -21.12 -20.69
CA GLU A 190 -36.55 -21.68 -19.39
C GLU A 190 -36.03 -23.12 -19.26
N ASP A 191 -35.41 -23.44 -18.14
CA ASP A 191 -34.98 -24.80 -17.85
C ASP A 191 -36.21 -25.70 -17.61
N VAL A 192 -36.61 -26.47 -18.62
CA VAL A 192 -37.75 -27.39 -18.53
C VAL A 192 -37.38 -28.59 -17.66
N VAL A 193 -37.60 -28.48 -16.35
CA VAL A 193 -37.56 -29.61 -15.42
C VAL A 193 -38.85 -30.41 -15.60
N ALA A 194 -38.77 -31.61 -16.18
CA ALA A 194 -39.92 -32.53 -16.17
C ALA A 194 -40.31 -32.80 -14.69
N PRO A 195 -41.58 -32.60 -14.29
CA PRO A 195 -41.99 -32.83 -12.91
C PRO A 195 -41.79 -34.30 -12.56
N LYS A 196 -41.10 -34.56 -11.45
CA LYS A 196 -41.04 -35.90 -10.85
C LYS A 196 -42.45 -36.31 -10.45
N THR A 197 -43.00 -37.31 -11.13
CA THR A 197 -44.22 -38.00 -10.66
C THR A 197 -43.85 -38.83 -9.43
N ASP A 198 -44.07 -38.28 -8.25
CA ASP A 198 -44.09 -39.06 -7.01
C ASP A 198 -45.31 -39.98 -7.05
N THR A 199 -45.08 -41.28 -7.30
CA THR A 199 -46.09 -42.31 -7.04
C THR A 199 -45.53 -43.22 -5.95
N PRO A 200 -46.10 -43.26 -4.73
CA PRO A 200 -45.77 -44.29 -3.76
C PRO A 200 -46.42 -45.61 -4.18
N LEU A 201 -45.59 -46.65 -4.29
CA LEU A 201 -46.01 -48.04 -4.34
C LEU A 201 -46.84 -48.38 -3.09
N ASN A 202 -48.10 -48.78 -3.28
CA ASN A 202 -48.78 -49.65 -2.32
C ASN A 202 -49.75 -50.59 -3.01
N GLY A 203 -49.47 -51.89 -2.89
CA GLY A 203 -50.34 -52.95 -3.39
C GLY A 203 -51.47 -53.27 -2.43
N ARG A 204 -52.69 -53.43 -2.97
CA ARG A 204 -53.67 -54.44 -2.53
C ARG A 204 -54.77 -54.62 -3.59
N ARG A 205 -55.13 -55.89 -3.77
CA ARG A 205 -56.09 -56.45 -4.73
C ARG A 205 -57.52 -55.93 -4.51
N ALA A 206 -58.25 -55.62 -5.60
CA ALA A 206 -59.67 -55.95 -5.74
C ALA A 206 -60.14 -55.88 -7.21
N ARG A 207 -61.09 -56.77 -7.52
CA ARG A 207 -61.70 -57.14 -8.80
C ARG A 207 -62.58 -56.03 -9.41
N GLY A 208 -62.46 -55.87 -10.74
CA GLY A 208 -63.58 -55.92 -11.69
C GLY A 208 -64.43 -54.67 -11.94
N LYS A 209 -64.32 -54.09 -13.14
CA LYS A 209 -65.37 -54.09 -14.20
C LYS A 209 -64.95 -53.21 -15.39
N ARG A 210 -65.23 -53.72 -16.59
CA ARG A 210 -65.19 -53.01 -17.88
C ARG A 210 -66.36 -52.02 -17.99
N THR A 211 -66.13 -50.92 -18.72
CA THR A 211 -66.88 -50.40 -19.91
C THR A 211 -67.01 -48.87 -19.91
N GLY A 212 -66.74 -48.22 -21.05
CA GLY A 212 -67.24 -46.87 -21.35
C GLY A 212 -66.36 -46.05 -22.31
N LEU A 213 -66.85 -45.84 -23.53
CA LEU A 213 -66.30 -44.96 -24.59
C LEU A 213 -66.44 -43.44 -24.26
N PRO A 214 -65.80 -42.54 -25.04
CA PRO A 214 -65.68 -41.12 -24.72
C PRO A 214 -66.85 -40.27 -25.28
N PRO A 215 -66.92 -38.98 -24.91
CA PRO A 215 -67.35 -37.99 -25.89
C PRO A 215 -66.45 -36.76 -25.99
N THR A 216 -66.48 -36.23 -27.21
CA THR A 216 -65.85 -35.07 -27.84
C THR A 216 -66.31 -33.69 -27.32
N PRO A 217 -65.61 -32.59 -27.68
CA PRO A 217 -65.76 -31.23 -27.14
C PRO A 217 -66.86 -30.43 -27.88
N PRO A 218 -67.28 -29.23 -27.41
CA PRO A 218 -66.76 -27.94 -27.96
C PRO A 218 -66.97 -26.74 -26.97
N PRO A 219 -67.02 -25.45 -27.39
CA PRO A 219 -66.07 -24.64 -28.16
C PRO A 219 -65.66 -23.32 -27.44
N THR A 220 -64.62 -22.65 -27.93
CA THR A 220 -64.36 -21.20 -27.78
C THR A 220 -65.39 -20.37 -28.58
N PRO A 221 -65.72 -19.12 -28.18
CA PRO A 221 -65.10 -17.92 -28.81
C PRO A 221 -65.11 -16.66 -27.88
N PRO A 222 -64.83 -15.42 -28.35
CA PRO A 222 -63.58 -14.93 -28.94
C PRO A 222 -63.06 -13.62 -28.28
N LEU A 223 -61.89 -13.19 -28.75
CA LEU A 223 -61.22 -11.90 -28.50
C LEU A 223 -62.08 -10.66 -28.82
N SER A 224 -61.90 -9.61 -28.02
CA SER A 224 -61.93 -8.22 -28.50
C SER A 224 -60.92 -7.35 -27.72
N THR A 225 -60.09 -6.65 -28.48
CA THR A 225 -59.13 -5.59 -28.09
C THR A 225 -59.82 -4.21 -28.15
N PRO A 226 -59.09 -3.10 -27.95
CA PRO A 226 -58.54 -2.52 -26.72
C PRO A 226 -59.24 -1.15 -26.46
N THR A 227 -58.69 -0.28 -25.59
CA THR A 227 -58.47 1.18 -25.79
C THR A 227 -58.62 2.02 -24.50
N SER A 228 -57.68 2.97 -24.36
CA SER A 228 -57.69 4.27 -23.65
C SER A 228 -57.72 4.36 -22.11
N ALA A 229 -56.60 4.90 -21.57
CA ALA A 229 -56.52 5.87 -20.46
C ALA A 229 -56.97 7.29 -20.95
N PRO A 230 -56.88 8.40 -20.19
CA PRO A 230 -56.47 8.63 -18.79
C PRO A 230 -57.42 9.59 -18.01
N GLU A 231 -57.19 9.83 -16.70
CA GLU A 231 -57.19 11.17 -16.08
C GLU A 231 -56.90 11.15 -14.56
N ALA A 232 -56.39 12.27 -14.07
CA ALA A 232 -55.60 12.46 -12.86
C ALA A 232 -56.36 13.20 -11.74
N SER A 233 -55.96 12.99 -10.49
CA SER A 233 -56.06 14.00 -9.42
C SER A 233 -55.08 13.70 -8.29
N ALA A 234 -54.35 14.74 -7.88
CA ALA A 234 -53.27 14.72 -6.90
C ALA A 234 -53.75 15.16 -5.50
N THR A 235 -53.22 14.53 -4.44
CA THR A 235 -52.91 15.12 -3.12
C THR A 235 -51.94 14.19 -2.35
N SER A 236 -50.83 14.75 -1.88
CA SER A 236 -49.73 14.17 -1.06
C SER A 236 -50.00 14.24 0.46
N PRO A 237 -49.10 13.79 1.37
CA PRO A 237 -48.07 12.74 1.31
C PRO A 237 -48.21 11.72 2.48
N GLU A 238 -48.11 10.41 2.21
CA GLU A 238 -47.88 9.43 3.28
C GLU A 238 -46.71 8.54 2.92
N GLU A 239 -45.79 8.46 3.88
CA GLU A 239 -44.62 7.58 3.92
C GLU A 239 -45.00 6.17 3.45
N LYS A 240 -44.38 5.70 2.37
CA LYS A 240 -44.53 4.32 1.89
C LYS A 240 -43.17 3.68 1.71
N GLU A 241 -42.91 2.81 2.67
CA GLU A 241 -42.15 1.57 2.60
C GLU A 241 -41.71 1.17 1.18
N GLU A 242 -40.40 0.96 1.05
CA GLU A 242 -39.78 0.27 -0.07
C GLU A 242 -40.48 -1.07 -0.32
N LYS A 243 -41.29 -1.14 -1.37
CA LYS A 243 -41.74 -2.40 -1.94
C LYS A 243 -40.53 -3.07 -2.58
N LYS A 244 -40.05 -4.15 -1.96
CA LYS A 244 -39.20 -5.16 -2.60
C LYS A 244 -39.84 -5.59 -3.93
N ASP A 245 -39.15 -5.34 -5.02
CA ASP A 245 -39.44 -5.96 -6.31
C ASP A 245 -39.44 -7.50 -6.17
N PRO A 246 -40.34 -8.22 -6.85
CA PRO A 246 -40.41 -9.67 -6.77
C PRO A 246 -39.15 -10.31 -7.37
N GLU A 247 -38.66 -11.37 -6.73
CA GLU A 247 -37.47 -12.15 -7.10
C GLU A 247 -37.30 -12.34 -8.61
N ARG A 248 -36.33 -11.64 -9.21
CA ARG A 248 -35.94 -11.84 -10.61
C ARG A 248 -35.21 -13.18 -10.71
N LYS A 249 -35.84 -14.19 -11.34
CA LYS A 249 -35.19 -15.46 -11.68
C LYS A 249 -34.03 -15.19 -12.66
N GLY A 250 -32.81 -15.53 -12.26
CA GLY A 250 -31.63 -15.43 -13.13
C GLY A 250 -31.73 -16.36 -14.34
N ILE A 251 -31.18 -15.91 -15.48
CA ILE A 251 -31.13 -16.68 -16.73
C ILE A 251 -30.00 -17.70 -16.62
N VAL A 252 -30.34 -19.00 -16.73
CA VAL A 252 -29.35 -20.11 -16.64
C VAL A 252 -29.15 -20.84 -17.97
N MET A 253 -30.12 -20.75 -18.90
CA MET A 253 -30.09 -21.40 -20.21
C MET A 253 -30.37 -20.40 -21.34
N VAL A 254 -29.68 -20.55 -22.47
CA VAL A 254 -29.83 -19.68 -23.64
C VAL A 254 -29.80 -20.46 -24.95
N ARG A 255 -30.49 -19.91 -25.96
CA ARG A 255 -30.35 -20.33 -27.36
C ARG A 255 -29.22 -19.56 -28.02
N THR A 256 -28.39 -20.26 -28.78
CA THR A 256 -27.22 -19.71 -29.44
C THR A 256 -27.10 -20.20 -30.88
N GLU A 257 -26.48 -19.39 -31.73
CA GLU A 257 -26.10 -19.73 -33.09
C GLU A 257 -24.58 -19.72 -33.27
N ASN A 258 -24.07 -20.53 -34.19
CA ASN A 258 -22.65 -20.56 -34.52
C ASN A 258 -22.27 -19.33 -35.36
N VAL A 259 -21.25 -18.58 -34.94
CA VAL A 259 -20.71 -17.47 -35.72
C VAL A 259 -19.73 -18.03 -36.76
N VAL A 260 -20.17 -18.08 -38.02
CA VAL A 260 -19.33 -18.51 -39.14
C VAL A 260 -18.45 -17.35 -39.59
N ALA A 261 -17.14 -17.58 -39.67
CA ALA A 261 -16.20 -16.59 -40.18
C ALA A 261 -16.28 -16.52 -41.72
N ASP A 262 -16.09 -15.32 -42.27
CA ASP A 262 -15.99 -15.14 -43.71
C ASP A 262 -14.76 -15.88 -44.26
N PRO A 263 -14.81 -16.41 -45.50
CA PRO A 263 -13.70 -17.13 -46.10
C PRO A 263 -12.45 -16.23 -46.14
N VAL A 264 -11.33 -16.76 -45.61
CA VAL A 264 -10.06 -16.02 -45.49
C VAL A 264 -9.62 -15.49 -46.86
N PRO A 265 -9.55 -14.17 -47.08
CA PRO A 265 -9.07 -13.61 -48.33
C PRO A 265 -7.55 -13.85 -48.42
N LYS A 266 -7.13 -14.59 -49.45
CA LYS A 266 -5.72 -14.90 -49.73
C LYS A 266 -5.03 -13.73 -50.44
N ASN A 267 -5.06 -12.55 -49.83
CA ASN A 267 -4.45 -11.33 -50.37
C ASN A 267 -3.04 -11.12 -49.80
N ASN A 268 -2.19 -10.42 -50.56
CA ASN A 268 -0.85 -10.04 -50.10
C ASN A 268 -0.91 -9.13 -48.86
N GLU A 269 -1.94 -8.29 -48.75
CA GLU A 269 -2.19 -7.44 -47.58
C GLU A 269 -2.36 -8.26 -46.30
N THR A 270 -3.20 -9.30 -46.32
CA THR A 270 -3.43 -10.21 -45.18
C THR A 270 -2.12 -10.82 -44.67
N LYS A 271 -1.28 -11.32 -45.59
CA LYS A 271 0.04 -11.89 -45.24
C LYS A 271 0.99 -10.85 -44.64
N ALA A 272 1.02 -9.64 -45.21
CA ALA A 272 1.84 -8.56 -44.68
C ALA A 272 1.42 -8.14 -43.27
N THR A 273 0.11 -8.03 -43.02
CA THR A 273 -0.45 -7.72 -41.69
C THR A 273 -0.11 -8.81 -40.68
N MET A 274 -0.22 -10.09 -41.04
CA MET A 274 0.19 -11.20 -40.18
C MET A 274 1.68 -11.13 -39.81
N MET A 275 2.56 -10.86 -40.79
CA MET A 275 3.99 -10.69 -40.52
C MET A 275 4.27 -9.50 -39.60
N ALA A 276 3.55 -8.39 -39.77
CA ALA A 276 3.66 -7.21 -38.90
C ALA A 276 3.23 -7.52 -37.45
N ILE A 277 2.15 -8.29 -37.26
CA ILE A 277 1.71 -8.75 -35.93
C ILE A 277 2.80 -9.61 -35.30
N VAL A 278 3.31 -10.62 -36.02
CA VAL A 278 4.36 -11.52 -35.50
C VAL A 278 5.64 -10.74 -35.14
N GLN A 279 6.03 -9.75 -35.93
CA GLN A 279 7.17 -8.89 -35.59
C GLN A 279 6.89 -8.05 -34.35
N THR A 280 5.69 -7.49 -34.22
CA THR A 280 5.31 -6.69 -33.04
C THR A 280 5.28 -7.56 -31.78
N ILE A 281 4.78 -8.80 -31.86
CA ILE A 281 4.85 -9.79 -30.76
C ILE A 281 6.31 -10.02 -30.35
N ARG A 282 7.22 -10.22 -31.31
CA ARG A 282 8.65 -10.41 -31.01
C ARG A 282 9.24 -9.20 -30.28
N ASP A 283 8.89 -7.99 -30.69
CA ASP A 283 9.34 -6.77 -30.02
C ASP A 283 8.79 -6.67 -28.59
N VAL A 284 7.54 -7.07 -28.34
CA VAL A 284 6.94 -7.11 -26.99
C VAL A 284 7.72 -8.08 -26.08
N VAL A 285 8.07 -9.27 -26.59
CA VAL A 285 8.85 -10.27 -25.83
C VAL A 285 10.22 -9.74 -25.40
N GLN A 286 10.84 -8.84 -26.19
CA GLN A 286 12.11 -8.21 -25.80
C GLN A 286 11.95 -7.30 -24.57
N PHE A 287 10.81 -6.63 -24.43
CA PHE A 287 10.53 -5.76 -23.29
C PHE A 287 9.97 -6.52 -22.08
N ASN A 288 9.27 -7.64 -22.31
CA ASN A 288 8.66 -8.46 -21.28
C ASN A 288 8.87 -9.97 -21.54
N GLN A 289 9.84 -10.57 -20.85
CA GLN A 289 10.16 -12.00 -20.98
C GLN A 289 9.01 -12.92 -20.55
N LEU A 290 8.16 -12.51 -19.60
CA LEU A 290 6.99 -13.28 -19.16
C LEU A 290 5.97 -13.44 -20.29
N PHE A 291 5.89 -12.46 -21.20
CA PHE A 291 5.05 -12.53 -22.39
C PHE A 291 5.46 -13.71 -23.29
N GLY A 292 6.77 -13.98 -23.41
CA GLY A 292 7.29 -15.14 -24.13
C GLY A 292 6.91 -16.49 -23.51
N GLN A 293 6.87 -16.57 -22.18
CA GLN A 293 6.41 -17.78 -21.47
C GLN A 293 4.92 -18.04 -21.71
N GLN A 294 4.09 -16.99 -21.65
CA GLN A 294 2.66 -17.08 -21.94
C GLN A 294 2.39 -17.55 -23.37
N ILE A 295 3.15 -17.04 -24.35
CA ILE A 295 3.07 -17.51 -25.73
C ILE A 295 3.37 -19.01 -25.83
N ASN A 296 4.45 -19.49 -25.20
CA ASN A 296 4.81 -20.92 -25.23
C ASN A 296 3.74 -21.82 -24.61
N LEU A 297 3.07 -21.37 -23.55
CA LEU A 297 1.98 -22.12 -22.92
C LEU A 297 0.72 -22.19 -23.79
N LEU A 298 0.45 -21.14 -24.56
CA LEU A 298 -0.77 -21.00 -25.38
C LEU A 298 -0.60 -21.55 -26.81
N LEU A 299 0.63 -21.84 -27.23
CA LEU A 299 0.95 -22.42 -28.53
C LEU A 299 0.58 -23.92 -28.57
N HIS A 300 -0.39 -24.26 -29.42
CA HIS A 300 -0.71 -25.67 -29.68
C HIS A 300 0.28 -26.29 -30.68
N PRO A 301 0.89 -27.46 -30.39
CA PRO A 301 1.85 -28.12 -31.28
C PRO A 301 1.30 -28.48 -32.67
N SER A 302 -0.03 -28.56 -32.80
CA SER A 302 -0.74 -28.96 -34.01
C SER A 302 -1.16 -27.80 -34.92
N GLN A 303 -0.97 -26.54 -34.49
CA GLN A 303 -1.43 -25.36 -35.24
C GLN A 303 -0.26 -24.45 -35.65
N ASN A 304 -0.06 -24.29 -36.96
CA ASN A 304 0.88 -23.31 -37.49
C ASN A 304 0.31 -21.89 -37.36
N VAL A 305 0.76 -21.15 -36.34
CA VAL A 305 0.31 -19.77 -36.05
C VAL A 305 0.52 -18.81 -37.22
N ILE A 306 1.55 -19.07 -38.03
CA ILE A 306 1.96 -18.23 -39.15
C ILE A 306 1.05 -18.42 -40.37
N ASP A 307 0.34 -19.56 -40.46
CA ASP A 307 -0.48 -19.91 -41.63
C ASP A 307 -1.98 -19.71 -41.38
N ASN A 308 -2.39 -19.49 -40.13
CA ASN A 308 -3.79 -19.33 -39.74
C ASN A 308 -4.09 -17.91 -39.19
N PRO A 309 -4.67 -17.00 -39.99
CA PRO A 309 -4.95 -15.63 -39.56
C PRO A 309 -6.00 -15.54 -38.44
N VAL A 310 -6.96 -16.46 -38.40
CA VAL A 310 -8.02 -16.48 -37.39
C VAL A 310 -7.41 -16.80 -36.03
N TYR A 311 -6.62 -17.88 -35.98
CA TYR A 311 -5.92 -18.28 -34.75
C TYR A 311 -4.90 -17.23 -34.29
N LEU A 312 -4.20 -16.56 -35.21
CA LEU A 312 -3.29 -15.47 -34.84
C LEU A 312 -4.02 -14.31 -34.15
N CYS A 313 -5.22 -13.93 -34.62
CA CYS A 313 -6.03 -12.91 -33.96
C CYS A 313 -6.47 -13.37 -32.56
N ASP A 314 -6.98 -14.60 -32.46
CA ASP A 314 -7.44 -15.19 -31.20
C ASP A 314 -6.30 -15.28 -30.16
N LEU A 315 -5.09 -15.63 -30.61
CA LEU A 315 -3.88 -15.65 -29.79
C LEU A 315 -3.51 -14.25 -29.30
N VAL A 316 -3.50 -13.25 -30.19
CA VAL A 316 -3.18 -11.86 -29.81
C VAL A 316 -4.16 -11.36 -28.76
N ALA A 317 -5.46 -11.56 -28.93
CA ALA A 317 -6.44 -11.10 -27.96
C ALA A 317 -6.37 -11.83 -26.61
N THR A 318 -5.90 -13.08 -26.61
CA THR A 318 -5.65 -13.83 -25.36
C THR A 318 -4.39 -13.32 -24.63
N LEU A 319 -3.40 -12.82 -25.38
CA LEU A 319 -2.14 -12.32 -24.84
C LEU A 319 -2.21 -10.87 -24.35
N VAL A 320 -2.99 -10.01 -25.02
CA VAL A 320 -3.08 -8.58 -24.71
C VAL A 320 -4.01 -8.36 -23.51
N GLN A 321 -3.45 -8.51 -22.32
CA GLN A 321 -4.18 -8.30 -21.06
C GLN A 321 -4.39 -6.81 -20.73
N SER A 322 -3.66 -5.88 -21.36
CA SER A 322 -3.87 -4.45 -21.13
C SER A 322 -5.04 -3.84 -21.92
N ALA A 323 -5.66 -4.60 -22.83
CA ALA A 323 -6.76 -4.11 -23.64
C ALA A 323 -8.06 -3.96 -22.83
N GLU A 324 -8.88 -2.99 -23.25
CA GLU A 324 -10.24 -2.83 -22.75
C GLU A 324 -11.12 -3.97 -23.26
N THR A 325 -12.09 -4.39 -22.44
CA THR A 325 -13.05 -5.46 -22.78
C THR A 325 -13.84 -5.16 -24.03
N LYS A 326 -14.12 -3.88 -24.30
CA LYS A 326 -14.79 -3.42 -25.52
C LYS A 326 -13.97 -3.73 -26.78
N ASP A 327 -12.69 -3.40 -26.79
CA ASP A 327 -11.81 -3.65 -27.95
C ASP A 327 -11.66 -5.17 -28.22
N LEU A 328 -11.56 -5.98 -27.15
CA LEU A 328 -11.49 -7.44 -27.27
C LEU A 328 -12.80 -8.03 -27.82
N GLN A 329 -13.93 -7.47 -27.42
CA GLN A 329 -15.25 -7.90 -27.89
C GLN A 329 -15.53 -7.48 -29.33
N GLU A 330 -15.09 -6.28 -29.73
CA GLU A 330 -15.14 -5.85 -31.14
C GLU A 330 -14.41 -6.86 -32.04
N MET A 331 -13.25 -7.37 -31.59
CA MET A 331 -12.52 -8.41 -32.30
C MET A 331 -13.23 -9.78 -32.26
N MET A 332 -14.02 -10.08 -31.23
CA MET A 332 -14.79 -11.32 -31.13
C MET A 332 -16.03 -11.30 -32.04
N ASP A 333 -16.70 -10.14 -32.15
CA ASP A 333 -17.88 -9.89 -32.98
C ASP A 333 -17.57 -9.86 -34.49
N GLU A 334 -16.38 -9.38 -34.89
CA GLU A 334 -16.02 -9.19 -36.30
C GLU A 334 -15.92 -10.53 -37.08
N THR A 335 -16.63 -10.61 -38.22
CA THR A 335 -16.63 -11.78 -39.10
C THR A 335 -15.57 -11.71 -40.19
N ASP A 336 -15.22 -10.51 -40.65
CA ASP A 336 -14.20 -10.27 -41.67
C ASP A 336 -12.80 -10.41 -41.08
N VAL A 337 -12.11 -11.47 -41.51
CA VAL A 337 -10.74 -11.79 -41.08
C VAL A 337 -9.75 -10.64 -41.34
N SER A 338 -9.94 -9.85 -42.40
CA SER A 338 -9.04 -8.74 -42.75
C SER A 338 -9.15 -7.60 -41.76
N LYS A 339 -10.39 -7.22 -41.39
CA LYS A 339 -10.65 -6.20 -40.37
C LYS A 339 -10.19 -6.68 -39.00
N ARG A 340 -10.46 -7.96 -38.69
CA ARG A 340 -10.03 -8.60 -37.46
C ARG A 340 -8.51 -8.54 -37.27
N LEU A 341 -7.74 -8.78 -38.33
CA LEU A 341 -6.27 -8.63 -38.31
C LEU A 341 -5.83 -7.18 -38.07
N LYS A 342 -6.55 -6.19 -38.60
CA LYS A 342 -6.25 -4.76 -38.36
C LYS A 342 -6.48 -4.39 -36.89
N ILE A 343 -7.58 -4.87 -36.29
CA ILE A 343 -7.88 -4.70 -34.87
C ILE A 343 -6.79 -5.38 -34.02
N ALA A 344 -6.44 -6.63 -34.33
CA ALA A 344 -5.38 -7.36 -33.62
C ALA A 344 -4.02 -6.65 -33.70
N LEU A 345 -3.66 -6.10 -34.86
CA LEU A 345 -2.43 -5.31 -35.02
C LEU A 345 -2.42 -4.06 -34.13
N LEU A 346 -3.54 -3.36 -34.05
CA LEU A 346 -3.68 -2.17 -33.20
C LEU A 346 -3.55 -2.54 -31.72
N LEU A 347 -4.19 -3.62 -31.28
CA LEU A 347 -4.12 -4.12 -29.90
C LEU A 347 -2.69 -4.48 -29.48
N ILE A 348 -1.96 -5.24 -30.31
CA ILE A 348 -0.59 -5.62 -29.98
C ILE A 348 0.38 -4.42 -30.04
N GLN A 349 0.09 -3.41 -30.86
CA GLN A 349 0.86 -2.16 -30.86
C GLN A 349 0.65 -1.35 -29.57
N LYS A 350 -0.59 -1.28 -29.06
CA LYS A 350 -0.87 -0.69 -27.74
C LYS A 350 -0.10 -1.44 -26.64
N GLU A 351 -0.13 -2.77 -26.64
CA GLU A 351 0.61 -3.60 -25.67
C GLU A 351 2.12 -3.34 -25.74
N LYS A 352 2.69 -3.22 -26.95
CA LYS A 352 4.11 -2.87 -27.13
C LYS A 352 4.47 -1.53 -26.48
N ALA A 353 3.62 -0.51 -26.62
CA ALA A 353 3.86 0.80 -26.00
C ALA A 353 3.87 0.69 -24.47
N VAL A 354 2.91 -0.05 -23.89
CA VAL A 354 2.82 -0.29 -22.45
C VAL A 354 4.02 -1.09 -21.94
N ALA A 355 4.40 -2.17 -22.63
CA ALA A 355 5.54 -3.00 -22.27
C ALA A 355 6.86 -2.21 -22.29
N LYS A 356 7.06 -1.37 -23.33
CA LYS A 356 8.24 -0.49 -23.42
C LYS A 356 8.29 0.52 -22.27
N LEU A 357 7.18 1.18 -21.98
CA LEU A 357 7.12 2.15 -20.88
C LEU A 357 7.45 1.49 -19.53
N LYS A 358 6.89 0.31 -19.25
CA LYS A 358 7.21 -0.46 -18.04
C LYS A 358 8.69 -0.83 -17.96
N HIS A 359 9.28 -1.25 -19.07
CA HIS A 359 10.70 -1.57 -19.15
C HIS A 359 11.58 -0.35 -18.84
N ASP A 360 11.28 0.80 -19.44
CA ASP A 360 12.03 2.05 -19.24
C ASP A 360 11.93 2.54 -17.78
N ILE A 361 10.73 2.47 -17.17
CA ILE A 361 10.52 2.81 -15.75
C ILE A 361 11.38 1.92 -14.84
N ASN A 362 11.35 0.60 -15.04
CA ASN A 362 12.12 -0.33 -14.22
C ASN A 362 13.62 -0.06 -14.33
N LYS A 363 14.11 0.23 -15.53
CA LYS A 363 15.52 0.56 -15.77
C LYS A 363 15.96 1.83 -15.04
N ASP A 364 15.10 2.84 -14.97
CA ASP A 364 15.41 4.09 -14.26
C ASP A 364 15.35 3.93 -12.74
N VAL A 365 14.43 3.09 -12.24
CA VAL A 365 14.39 2.71 -10.81
C VAL A 365 15.67 1.95 -10.43
N GLU A 366 16.08 0.96 -11.23
CA GLU A 366 17.32 0.21 -11.00
C GLU A 366 18.55 1.11 -10.93
N LYS A 367 18.68 2.08 -11.86
CA LYS A 367 19.77 3.07 -11.82
C LYS A 367 19.77 3.88 -10.52
N LYS A 368 18.61 4.38 -10.09
CA LYS A 368 18.51 5.16 -8.84
C LYS A 368 18.89 4.32 -7.61
N VAL A 369 18.47 3.05 -7.57
CA VAL A 369 18.83 2.11 -6.49
C VAL A 369 20.33 1.85 -6.49
N GLN A 370 20.94 1.61 -7.65
CA GLN A 370 22.39 1.41 -7.78
C GLN A 370 23.18 2.66 -7.35
N ASP A 371 22.75 3.86 -7.75
CA ASP A 371 23.38 5.12 -7.34
C ASP A 371 23.27 5.33 -5.83
N HIS A 372 22.12 5.03 -5.23
CA HIS A 372 21.92 5.10 -3.80
C HIS A 372 22.83 4.11 -3.04
N HIS A 373 22.87 2.85 -3.50
CA HIS A 373 23.74 1.82 -2.92
C HIS A 373 25.22 2.20 -3.04
N ARG A 374 25.63 2.74 -4.19
CA ARG A 374 27.00 3.25 -4.41
C ARG A 374 27.33 4.39 -3.45
N LYS A 375 26.44 5.38 -3.30
CA LYS A 375 26.65 6.49 -2.35
C LYS A 375 26.75 6.00 -0.91
N TYR A 376 25.89 5.05 -0.52
CA TYR A 376 25.94 4.44 0.80
C TYR A 376 27.29 3.77 1.07
N LEU A 377 27.76 2.92 0.15
CA LEU A 377 29.08 2.28 0.23
C LEU A 377 30.22 3.28 0.31
N LEU A 378 30.21 4.34 -0.51
CA LEU A 378 31.22 5.39 -0.47
C LEU A 378 31.23 6.13 0.86
N ASN A 379 30.06 6.39 1.44
CA ASN A 379 29.96 7.05 2.76
C ASN A 379 30.48 6.15 3.88
N GLU A 380 30.17 4.85 3.87
CA GLU A 380 30.72 3.89 4.83
C GLU A 380 32.24 3.78 4.71
N GLN A 381 32.77 3.70 3.48
CA GLN A 381 34.21 3.74 3.25
C GLN A 381 34.83 5.05 3.74
N LEU A 382 34.19 6.19 3.51
CA LEU A 382 34.65 7.50 3.95
C LEU A 382 34.65 7.60 5.49
N LYS A 383 33.67 7.02 6.19
CA LYS A 383 33.68 6.90 7.66
C LYS A 383 34.87 6.08 8.15
N VAL A 384 35.11 4.91 7.55
CA VAL A 384 36.25 4.06 7.90
C VAL A 384 37.57 4.79 7.67
N ILE A 385 37.73 5.47 6.53
CA ILE A 385 38.93 6.26 6.21
C ILE A 385 39.11 7.42 7.20
N LYS A 386 38.04 8.15 7.57
CA LYS A 386 38.12 9.24 8.56
C LYS A 386 38.56 8.74 9.93
N LYS A 387 38.07 7.57 10.34
CA LYS A 387 38.46 6.89 11.58
C LYS A 387 39.94 6.49 11.57
N GLU A 388 40.41 5.90 10.46
CA GLU A 388 41.82 5.52 10.28
C GLU A 388 42.77 6.74 10.23
N LEU A 389 42.33 7.87 9.66
CA LEU A 389 43.15 9.09 9.56
C LEU A 389 43.25 9.88 10.87
N GLY A 390 42.50 9.52 11.93
CA GLY A 390 42.52 10.24 13.20
C GLY A 390 42.00 11.68 13.12
N ILE A 391 41.30 12.05 12.03
CA ILE A 391 40.72 13.38 11.80
C ILE A 391 39.31 13.48 12.40
N GLU A 392 38.85 12.47 13.13
CA GLU A 392 37.68 12.61 14.00
C GLU A 392 38.00 13.60 15.13
N LYS A 393 37.84 14.90 14.85
CA LYS A 393 37.16 15.74 15.84
C LYS A 393 35.74 15.20 15.91
N ASP A 394 35.58 14.17 16.73
CA ASP A 394 34.31 13.59 17.11
C ASP A 394 33.33 14.72 17.39
N GLU A 395 32.09 14.68 16.88
CA GLU A 395 31.08 15.69 17.20
C GLU A 395 30.97 15.89 18.73
N LYS A 396 31.15 14.79 19.47
CA LYS A 396 31.28 14.75 20.93
C LYS A 396 32.39 15.66 21.48
N THR A 397 33.59 15.58 20.89
CA THR A 397 34.75 16.39 21.33
C THR A 397 34.50 17.87 21.12
N THR A 398 33.89 18.27 20.00
CA THR A 398 33.55 19.68 19.76
C THR A 398 32.49 20.22 20.72
N ILE A 399 31.52 19.38 21.13
CA ILE A 399 30.51 19.76 22.12
C ILE A 399 31.15 19.95 23.49
N ILE A 400 32.04 19.03 23.87
CA ILE A 400 32.79 19.08 25.13
C ILE A 400 33.71 20.31 25.18
N GLU A 401 34.44 20.60 24.11
CA GLU A 401 35.30 21.79 24.01
C GLU A 401 34.47 23.08 24.25
N LYS A 402 33.29 23.20 23.63
CA LYS A 402 32.40 24.36 23.83
C LYS A 402 31.86 24.48 25.26
N ILE A 403 31.55 23.35 25.89
CA ILE A 403 31.10 23.33 27.29
C ILE A 403 32.24 23.81 28.20
N ASP A 404 33.46 23.33 27.98
CA ASP A 404 34.64 23.71 28.75
C ASP A 404 35.01 25.20 28.58
N GLU A 405 34.90 25.73 27.36
CA GLU A 405 35.09 27.16 27.11
C GLU A 405 34.12 28.04 27.91
N ARG A 406 32.85 27.64 28.01
CA ARG A 406 31.86 28.37 28.82
C ARG A 406 32.18 28.27 30.30
N MET A 407 32.52 27.07 30.78
CA MET A 407 32.82 26.86 32.19
C MET A 407 34.02 27.68 32.69
N LYS A 408 35.03 27.94 31.84
CA LYS A 408 36.19 28.78 32.21
C LYS A 408 35.81 30.21 32.60
N THR A 409 34.69 30.73 32.11
CA THR A 409 34.22 32.10 32.39
C THR A 409 33.33 32.19 33.63
N LEU A 410 32.84 31.06 34.13
CA LEU A 410 31.83 30.97 35.19
C LEU A 410 32.46 30.53 36.50
N ALA A 411 32.02 31.09 37.62
CA ALA A 411 32.44 30.64 38.95
C ALA A 411 31.40 29.65 39.51
N VAL A 412 31.49 28.40 39.06
CA VAL A 412 30.53 27.34 39.39
C VAL A 412 30.78 26.80 40.81
N PRO A 413 29.76 26.68 41.67
CA PRO A 413 29.88 26.04 42.97
C PRO A 413 30.31 24.56 42.89
N GLU A 414 30.97 24.06 43.93
CA GLU A 414 31.52 22.69 43.96
C GLU A 414 30.47 21.60 43.71
N TYR A 415 29.26 21.75 44.28
CA TYR A 415 28.17 20.80 44.09
C TYR A 415 27.70 20.71 42.62
N ALA A 416 27.59 21.86 41.93
CA ALA A 416 27.18 21.91 40.54
C ALA A 416 28.29 21.43 39.61
N LEU A 417 29.56 21.76 39.94
CA LEU A 417 30.72 21.32 39.18
C LEU A 417 30.86 19.79 39.19
N LYS A 418 30.59 19.14 40.32
CA LYS A 418 30.58 17.67 40.43
C LYS A 418 29.57 17.04 39.47
N VAL A 419 28.32 17.53 39.48
CA VAL A 419 27.24 17.03 38.60
C VAL A 419 27.58 17.25 37.12
N ILE A 420 28.12 18.43 36.77
CA ILE A 420 28.52 18.72 35.39
C ILE A 420 29.62 17.76 34.92
N ASN A 421 30.62 17.47 35.75
CA ASN A 421 31.71 16.55 35.41
C ASN A 421 31.23 15.11 35.25
N GLU A 422 30.32 14.65 36.10
CA GLU A 422 29.71 13.32 36.00
C GLU A 422 28.93 13.16 34.68
N GLU A 423 28.05 14.12 34.36
CA GLU A 423 27.25 14.09 33.13
C GLU A 423 28.09 14.31 31.86
N LYS A 424 29.17 15.11 31.95
CA LYS A 424 30.16 15.26 30.87
C LYS A 424 30.87 13.95 30.59
N THR A 425 31.27 13.22 31.63
CA THR A 425 31.88 11.89 31.49
C THR A 425 30.89 10.93 30.84
N LYS A 426 29.63 10.94 31.28
CA LYS A 426 28.56 10.15 30.68
C LYS A 426 28.37 10.46 29.18
N LEU A 427 28.37 11.73 28.79
CA LEU A 427 28.22 12.15 27.39
C LEU A 427 29.33 11.59 26.47
N GLN A 428 30.55 11.38 26.97
CA GLN A 428 31.65 10.80 26.18
C GLN A 428 31.35 9.35 25.78
N PHE A 429 30.79 8.57 26.70
CA PHE A 429 30.49 7.15 26.48
C PHE A 429 29.20 6.88 25.71
N LEU A 430 28.25 7.83 25.68
CA LEU A 430 26.97 7.68 24.99
C LEU A 430 27.10 7.69 23.45
N ASP A 431 26.29 6.89 22.77
CA ASP A 431 26.18 6.91 21.30
C ASP A 431 25.49 8.20 20.81
N PRO A 432 26.03 8.95 19.83
CA PRO A 432 25.41 10.16 19.29
C PRO A 432 23.97 10.00 18.78
N HIS A 433 23.59 8.79 18.36
CA HIS A 433 22.25 8.48 17.86
C HIS A 433 21.26 8.09 18.97
N SER A 434 21.72 7.94 20.21
CA SER A 434 20.87 7.60 21.35
C SER A 434 20.00 8.79 21.80
N SER A 435 18.77 8.51 22.20
CA SER A 435 17.89 9.51 22.84
C SER A 435 18.50 10.06 24.13
N GLU A 436 19.26 9.24 24.86
CA GLU A 436 19.96 9.67 26.08
C GLU A 436 21.06 10.70 25.77
N PHE A 437 21.73 10.60 24.62
CA PHE A 437 22.74 11.57 24.21
C PHE A 437 22.13 12.95 24.01
N SER A 438 20.95 13.02 23.37
CA SER A 438 20.22 14.28 23.20
C SER A 438 19.80 14.89 24.55
N VAL A 439 19.28 14.07 25.46
CA VAL A 439 18.83 14.53 26.80
C VAL A 439 20.01 15.02 27.63
N THR A 440 21.10 14.26 27.74
CA THR A 440 22.31 14.66 28.50
C THR A 440 22.98 15.88 27.89
N ARG A 441 23.04 15.99 26.55
CA ARG A 441 23.55 17.19 25.87
C ARG A 441 22.73 18.43 26.23
N ASN A 442 21.40 18.34 26.14
CA ASN A 442 20.52 19.46 26.46
C ASN A 442 20.64 19.85 27.94
N TYR A 443 20.73 18.87 28.83
CA TYR A 443 20.92 19.09 30.26
C TYR A 443 22.23 19.83 30.56
N LEU A 444 23.36 19.37 30.00
CA LEU A 444 24.65 20.05 30.11
C LEU A 444 24.63 21.46 29.51
N GLU A 445 23.91 21.67 28.41
CA GLU A 445 23.73 23.00 27.82
C GLU A 445 22.99 23.94 28.79
N TRP A 446 21.93 23.48 29.44
CA TRP A 446 21.20 24.28 30.44
C TRP A 446 22.08 24.58 31.65
N LEU A 447 22.73 23.58 32.23
CA LEU A 447 23.63 23.76 33.39
C LEU A 447 24.75 24.77 33.12
N THR A 448 25.35 24.72 31.92
CA THR A 448 26.44 25.64 31.53
C THR A 448 25.97 26.98 30.99
N SER A 449 24.66 27.15 30.75
CA SER A 449 24.08 28.45 30.36
C SER A 449 23.61 29.27 31.55
N VAL A 450 23.47 28.67 32.73
CA VAL A 450 23.18 29.38 33.98
C VAL A 450 24.41 30.23 34.37
N PRO A 451 24.24 31.52 34.69
CA PRO A 451 25.34 32.46 34.89
C PRO A 451 25.97 32.35 36.29
N TRP A 452 26.47 31.18 36.67
CA TRP A 452 27.09 30.94 37.97
C TRP A 452 28.19 31.95 38.31
N GLY A 453 28.02 32.65 39.43
CA GLY A 453 28.90 33.67 39.98
C GLY A 453 28.96 34.99 39.20
N LEU A 454 28.19 35.15 38.12
CA LEU A 454 28.17 36.38 37.32
C LEU A 454 27.09 37.32 37.80
N THR A 455 27.48 38.44 38.40
CA THR A 455 26.56 39.49 38.86
C THR A 455 26.74 40.77 38.06
N SER A 456 25.63 41.43 37.75
CA SER A 456 25.63 42.78 37.17
C SER A 456 26.11 43.81 38.19
N PRO A 457 26.90 44.82 37.78
CA PRO A 457 27.34 45.87 38.68
C PRO A 457 26.16 46.75 39.09
N GLU A 458 25.79 46.66 40.36
CA GLU A 458 24.63 47.38 40.91
C GLU A 458 24.95 48.86 41.18
N ASN A 459 24.04 49.74 40.76
CA ASN A 459 24.16 51.17 41.03
C ASN A 459 23.66 51.51 42.45
N ARG A 460 24.60 51.89 43.30
CA ARG A 460 24.37 52.22 44.72
C ARG A 460 24.06 53.71 44.98
N ARG A 461 23.85 54.52 43.93
CA ARG A 461 23.63 55.97 44.05
C ARG A 461 22.14 56.30 44.12
N LEU A 462 21.67 56.71 45.31
CA LEU A 462 20.28 57.16 45.53
C LEU A 462 19.90 58.36 44.66
N SER A 463 20.81 59.30 44.42
CA SER A 463 20.56 60.47 43.56
C SER A 463 20.23 60.07 42.12
N HIS A 464 20.94 59.07 41.59
CA HIS A 464 20.67 58.52 40.27
C HIS A 464 19.32 57.79 40.23
N ALA A 465 19.03 56.96 41.24
CA ALA A 465 17.77 56.24 41.32
C ALA A 465 16.57 57.20 41.37
N LYS A 466 16.65 58.28 42.16
CA LYS A 466 15.61 59.32 42.21
C LYS A 466 15.38 59.96 40.84
N LYS A 467 16.45 60.36 40.15
CA LYS A 467 16.38 60.97 38.81
C LYS A 467 15.74 60.01 37.80
N ALA A 468 16.16 58.75 37.77
CA ALA A 468 15.62 57.74 36.87
C ALA A 468 14.12 57.44 37.13
N LEU A 469 13.69 57.44 38.40
CA LEU A 469 12.27 57.29 38.77
C LEU A 469 11.43 58.52 38.39
N ASP A 470 11.99 59.73 38.54
CA ASP A 470 11.31 60.98 38.19
C ASP A 470 11.21 61.22 36.68
N GLU A 471 12.23 60.83 35.91
CA GLU A 471 12.20 60.84 34.45
C GLU A 471 11.24 59.78 33.88
N GLY A 472 11.17 58.62 34.53
CA GLY A 472 10.35 57.49 34.05
C GLY A 472 8.85 57.71 34.23
N HIS A 473 8.42 58.38 35.31
CA HIS A 473 7.00 58.47 35.68
C HIS A 473 6.62 59.82 36.28
N TYR A 474 5.49 60.38 35.83
CA TYR A 474 4.90 61.58 36.42
C TYR A 474 4.09 61.25 37.69
N GLY A 475 4.21 62.10 38.73
CA GLY A 475 3.47 61.92 39.99
C GLY A 475 4.00 60.76 40.86
N MET A 476 3.07 60.01 41.49
CA MET A 476 3.34 58.85 42.35
C MET A 476 4.38 59.10 43.47
N LYS A 477 4.30 60.27 44.13
CA LYS A 477 5.29 60.68 45.13
C LYS A 477 5.46 59.64 46.23
N ASP A 478 4.36 59.17 46.81
CA ASP A 478 4.35 58.19 47.90
C ASP A 478 4.96 56.85 47.48
N VAL A 479 4.64 56.37 46.27
CA VAL A 479 5.18 55.11 45.72
C VAL A 479 6.68 55.23 45.44
N LYS A 480 7.11 56.35 44.84
CA LYS A 480 8.53 56.63 44.59
C LYS A 480 9.31 56.74 45.88
N GLU A 481 8.76 57.40 46.89
CA GLU A 481 9.37 57.52 48.22
C GLU A 481 9.55 56.14 48.86
N ARG A 482 8.53 55.27 48.77
CA ARG A 482 8.62 53.88 49.27
C ARG A 482 9.68 53.04 48.52
N ILE A 483 9.79 53.21 47.21
CA ILE A 483 10.86 52.58 46.40
C ILE A 483 12.24 53.10 46.84
N MET A 484 12.36 54.40 47.09
CA MET A 484 13.61 55.00 47.56
C MET A 484 14.01 54.49 48.95
N GLU A 485 13.06 54.36 49.88
CA GLU A 485 13.28 53.73 51.19
C GLU A 485 13.78 52.29 51.03
N PHE A 486 13.14 51.52 50.14
CA PHE A 486 13.53 50.16 49.85
C PHE A 486 14.98 50.05 49.35
N ILE A 487 15.34 50.88 48.36
CA ILE A 487 16.72 50.94 47.83
C ILE A 487 17.70 51.37 48.93
N ALA A 488 17.34 52.34 49.77
CA ALA A 488 18.17 52.80 50.87
C ALA A 488 18.41 51.71 51.93
N VAL A 489 17.38 50.95 52.30
CA VAL A 489 17.50 49.83 53.25
C VAL A 489 18.41 48.72 52.70
N ASN A 490 18.26 48.37 51.41
CA ASN A 490 19.13 47.39 50.75
C ASN A 490 20.58 47.87 50.68
N LEU A 491 20.79 49.18 50.49
CA LEU A 491 22.12 49.77 50.49
C LEU A 491 22.82 49.62 51.85
N LEU A 492 22.07 49.79 52.94
CA LEU A 492 22.57 49.69 54.33
C LEU A 492 22.86 48.24 54.75
N ARG A 493 22.03 47.27 54.36
CA ARG A 493 22.16 45.87 54.80
C ARG A 493 23.34 45.13 54.18
N LYS A 494 23.96 45.64 53.11
CA LYS A 494 25.07 45.04 52.33
C LYS A 494 24.80 43.65 51.74
N SER A 495 23.83 42.90 52.24
CA SER A 495 23.21 41.74 51.61
C SER A 495 21.84 42.12 51.07
N VAL A 496 21.56 41.64 49.86
CA VAL A 496 20.23 41.70 49.25
C VAL A 496 19.42 40.59 49.91
N GLY A 497 19.02 40.77 51.17
CA GLY A 497 17.97 39.93 51.74
C GLY A 497 16.67 40.33 51.04
N GLY A 498 16.43 39.76 49.86
CA GLY A 498 15.43 40.16 48.87
C GLY A 498 14.07 40.40 49.52
N LYS A 499 13.76 41.67 49.78
CA LYS A 499 12.42 42.07 50.16
C LYS A 499 11.62 42.22 48.87
N ILE A 500 10.43 41.63 48.84
CA ILE A 500 9.56 41.67 47.66
C ILE A 500 8.73 42.94 47.72
N LEU A 501 8.62 43.64 46.58
CA LEU A 501 7.73 44.78 46.42
C LEU A 501 6.46 44.33 45.69
N CYS A 502 5.30 44.53 46.33
CA CYS A 502 4.01 44.27 45.72
C CYS A 502 3.32 45.59 45.35
N PHE A 503 3.02 45.78 44.06
CA PHE A 503 2.28 46.94 43.57
C PHE A 503 0.82 46.56 43.28
N HIS A 504 -0.12 47.07 44.08
CA HIS A 504 -1.57 46.86 43.86
C HIS A 504 -2.24 48.15 43.34
N GLY A 505 -3.35 48.02 42.60
CA GLY A 505 -4.04 49.14 41.95
C GLY A 505 -4.79 48.74 40.68
N PRO A 506 -5.59 49.64 40.09
CA PRO A 506 -6.32 49.35 38.84
C PRO A 506 -5.36 49.14 37.65
N PRO A 507 -5.82 48.49 36.57
CA PRO A 507 -5.01 48.35 35.35
C PRO A 507 -4.71 49.72 34.73
N GLY A 508 -3.56 49.86 34.08
CA GLY A 508 -3.17 51.09 33.38
C GLY A 508 -2.46 52.16 34.23
N VAL A 509 -2.26 51.95 35.53
CA VAL A 509 -1.58 52.92 36.43
C VAL A 509 -0.04 52.92 36.35
N GLY A 510 0.55 52.13 35.45
CA GLY A 510 2.01 52.12 35.24
C GLY A 510 2.81 51.20 36.18
N LYS A 511 2.22 50.13 36.73
CA LYS A 511 2.93 49.17 37.61
C LYS A 511 4.07 48.44 36.89
N THR A 512 3.81 47.92 35.70
CA THR A 512 4.84 47.23 34.92
C THR A 512 5.95 48.20 34.48
N SER A 513 5.60 49.45 34.18
CA SER A 513 6.56 50.46 33.76
C SER A 513 7.42 50.98 34.91
N ILE A 514 6.89 51.07 36.14
CA ILE A 514 7.68 51.45 37.32
C ILE A 514 8.71 50.38 37.67
N ALA A 515 8.38 49.10 37.56
CA ALA A 515 9.34 48.01 37.75
C ALA A 515 10.53 48.09 36.77
N LYS A 516 10.25 48.41 35.51
CA LYS A 516 11.31 48.63 34.51
C LYS A 516 12.19 49.84 34.85
N SER A 517 11.61 50.93 35.35
CA SER A 517 12.37 52.08 35.83
C SER A 517 13.24 51.75 37.04
N ILE A 518 12.78 50.89 37.94
CA ILE A 518 13.58 50.39 39.08
C ILE A 518 14.78 49.58 38.59
N ALA A 519 14.58 48.68 37.63
CA ALA A 519 15.66 47.88 37.04
C ALA A 519 16.75 48.78 36.41
N ASN A 520 16.32 49.77 35.62
CA ASN A 520 17.22 50.77 35.03
C ASN A 520 17.94 51.61 36.10
N ALA A 521 17.23 52.02 37.15
CA ALA A 521 17.79 52.80 38.26
C ALA A 521 18.91 52.04 39.00
N LEU A 522 18.70 50.73 39.21
CA LEU A 522 19.64 49.83 39.90
C LEU A 522 20.72 49.27 38.97
N ASN A 523 20.63 49.51 37.66
CA ASN A 523 21.48 48.89 36.64
C ASN A 523 21.44 47.35 36.71
N ARG A 524 20.24 46.80 36.92
CA ARG A 524 19.98 45.36 36.92
C ARG A 524 19.21 44.99 35.66
N GLU A 525 19.50 43.81 35.15
CA GLU A 525 18.77 43.25 34.03
C GLU A 525 17.31 42.96 34.40
N TYR A 526 16.40 43.21 33.48
CA TYR A 526 14.96 43.14 33.70
C TYR A 526 14.34 41.93 33.03
N PHE A 527 13.63 41.10 33.79
CA PHE A 527 12.82 40.01 33.26
C PHE A 527 11.37 40.11 33.76
N ARG A 528 10.42 39.79 32.90
CA ARG A 528 8.99 39.78 33.24
C ARG A 528 8.35 38.47 32.81
N PHE A 529 7.56 37.88 33.69
CA PHE A 529 6.61 36.83 33.36
C PHE A 529 5.26 37.07 34.05
N SER A 530 4.17 36.67 33.41
CA SER A 530 2.83 36.70 34.03
C SER A 530 2.55 35.35 34.66
N VAL A 531 1.90 35.37 35.83
CA VAL A 531 1.35 34.19 36.48
C VAL A 531 -0.17 34.09 36.34
N GLY A 532 -0.78 35.03 35.62
CA GLY A 532 -2.20 35.04 35.35
C GLY A 532 -2.61 33.84 34.50
N GLY A 533 -3.55 33.03 35.02
CA GLY A 533 -4.04 31.83 34.34
C GLY A 533 -3.09 30.62 34.43
N MET A 534 -2.01 30.70 35.22
CA MET A 534 -1.17 29.55 35.48
C MET A 534 -1.91 28.51 36.32
N THR A 535 -1.87 27.25 35.89
CA THR A 535 -2.52 26.11 36.56
C THR A 535 -1.55 25.00 36.95
N ASP A 536 -0.32 25.01 36.40
CA ASP A 536 0.67 23.96 36.59
C ASP A 536 1.92 24.47 37.33
N VAL A 537 2.34 23.73 38.34
CA VAL A 537 3.57 23.96 39.11
C VAL A 537 4.81 23.81 38.23
N ALA A 538 4.74 22.97 37.19
CA ALA A 538 5.86 22.72 36.29
C ALA A 538 6.30 23.97 35.50
N GLU A 539 5.46 24.98 35.36
CA GLU A 539 5.87 26.25 34.76
C GLU A 539 6.88 27.01 35.63
N ILE A 540 6.77 26.91 36.95
CA ILE A 540 7.69 27.56 37.90
C ILE A 540 8.89 26.67 38.18
N LYS A 541 8.65 25.38 38.49
CA LYS A 541 9.68 24.42 38.91
C LYS A 541 10.29 23.57 37.80
N GLY A 542 9.77 23.64 36.58
CA GLY A 542 10.19 22.79 35.47
C GLY A 542 9.64 21.36 35.52
N HIS A 543 9.85 20.64 34.42
CA HIS A 543 9.54 19.21 34.30
C HIS A 543 10.78 18.38 34.63
N ARG A 544 10.57 17.16 35.15
CA ARG A 544 11.66 16.19 35.30
C ARG A 544 12.27 15.86 33.93
N ARG A 545 13.60 15.80 33.86
CA ARG A 545 14.38 15.50 32.65
C ARG A 545 14.01 14.20 31.92
N THR A 546 13.36 13.26 32.61
CA THR A 546 12.92 11.97 32.06
C THR A 546 11.75 12.09 31.09
N TYR A 547 11.04 13.22 31.08
CA TYR A 547 9.91 13.43 30.18
C TYR A 547 10.38 13.89 28.79
N VAL A 548 9.73 13.37 27.75
CA VAL A 548 9.98 13.80 26.37
C VAL A 548 9.55 15.26 26.23
N GLY A 549 10.48 16.12 25.82
CA GLY A 549 10.22 17.57 25.72
C GLY A 549 10.27 18.31 27.05
N ALA A 550 10.90 17.75 28.09
CA ALA A 550 11.08 18.42 29.37
C ALA A 550 11.74 19.79 29.21
N MET A 551 11.16 20.79 29.87
CA MET A 551 11.64 22.17 29.89
C MET A 551 11.90 22.60 31.34
N PRO A 552 12.95 23.40 31.58
CA PRO A 552 13.19 23.98 32.90
C PRO A 552 12.17 25.08 33.20
N GLY A 553 12.01 25.40 34.48
CA GLY A 553 11.09 26.42 34.96
C GLY A 553 11.44 27.83 34.47
N LYS A 554 10.46 28.76 34.58
CA LYS A 554 10.60 30.15 34.12
C LYS A 554 11.82 30.86 34.73
N MET A 555 12.19 30.54 35.97
CA MET A 555 13.33 31.19 36.64
C MET A 555 14.68 30.80 35.99
N ILE A 556 14.85 29.53 35.64
CA ILE A 556 16.06 29.07 34.94
C ILE A 556 16.09 29.62 33.51
N GLN A 557 14.93 29.73 32.85
CA GLN A 557 14.83 30.40 31.56
C GLN A 557 15.20 31.89 31.65
N CYS A 558 14.78 32.57 32.73
CA CYS A 558 15.18 33.95 33.04
C CYS A 558 16.70 34.07 33.12
N MET A 559 17.34 33.22 33.92
CA MET A 559 18.80 33.18 34.06
C MET A 559 19.52 33.00 32.72
N LYS A 560 19.08 32.04 31.89
CA LYS A 560 19.68 31.81 30.57
C LYS A 560 19.54 33.03 29.65
N LYS A 561 18.40 33.74 29.72
CA LYS A 561 18.12 34.90 28.87
C LYS A 561 18.92 36.12 29.31
N VAL A 562 19.00 36.34 30.62
CA VAL A 562 19.54 37.55 31.24
C VAL A 562 21.05 37.44 31.48
N LYS A 563 21.58 36.23 31.69
CA LYS A 563 23.01 35.94 31.91
C LYS A 563 23.63 36.61 33.14
N THR A 564 22.82 36.92 34.16
CA THR A 564 23.29 37.42 35.46
C THR A 564 22.54 36.75 36.62
N GLU A 565 23.15 36.60 37.79
CA GLU A 565 22.54 36.03 39.00
C GLU A 565 21.64 36.99 39.79
N ASN A 566 21.72 38.30 39.53
CA ASN A 566 20.97 39.32 40.27
C ASN A 566 19.97 40.11 39.40
N PRO A 567 19.15 39.44 38.56
CA PRO A 567 18.16 40.14 37.76
C PRO A 567 17.04 40.70 38.65
N LEU A 568 16.37 41.74 38.16
CA LEU A 568 15.08 42.17 38.69
C LEU A 568 13.98 41.41 37.95
N VAL A 569 13.17 40.66 38.70
CA VAL A 569 12.14 39.80 38.13
C VAL A 569 10.77 40.32 38.49
N LEU A 570 10.02 40.80 37.49
CA LEU A 570 8.63 41.18 37.66
C LEU A 570 7.71 39.97 37.45
N ILE A 571 6.98 39.62 38.51
CA ILE A 571 5.87 38.67 38.48
C ILE A 571 4.57 39.48 38.30
N ASP A 572 3.96 39.38 37.12
CA ASP A 572 2.73 40.11 36.77
C ASP A 572 1.48 39.26 37.04
N GLU A 573 0.35 39.90 37.34
CA GLU A 573 -0.96 39.25 37.56
C GLU A 573 -0.99 38.13 38.63
N VAL A 574 -0.28 38.33 39.75
CA VAL A 574 -0.28 37.41 40.92
C VAL A 574 -1.69 37.21 41.51
N ASP A 575 -2.58 38.19 41.34
CA ASP A 575 -3.98 38.12 41.75
C ASP A 575 -4.83 37.17 40.88
N LYS A 576 -4.32 36.77 39.71
CA LYS A 576 -5.01 35.90 38.74
C LYS A 576 -4.41 34.50 38.64
N ILE A 577 -3.65 34.07 39.64
CA ILE A 577 -3.17 32.69 39.72
C ILE A 577 -4.40 31.78 39.79
N GLY A 578 -4.45 30.77 38.92
CA GLY A 578 -5.56 29.82 38.87
C GLY A 578 -5.63 28.99 40.15
N GLY A 579 -6.84 28.60 40.56
CA GLY A 579 -7.02 27.66 41.68
C GLY A 579 -6.37 26.31 41.41
N ALA A 580 -6.09 25.56 42.49
CA ALA A 580 -5.36 24.29 42.48
C ALA A 580 -5.73 23.38 41.29
N GLY A 581 -4.81 23.27 40.33
CA GLY A 581 -4.90 22.30 39.26
C GLY A 581 -4.63 20.88 39.77
N PHE A 582 -4.87 19.88 38.92
CA PHE A 582 -4.60 18.47 39.23
C PHE A 582 -3.11 18.16 39.54
N HIS A 583 -2.20 19.09 39.22
CA HIS A 583 -0.74 18.95 39.30
C HIS A 583 -0.10 19.75 40.44
N GLY A 584 -0.90 20.22 41.40
CA GLY A 584 -0.45 20.98 42.57
C GLY A 584 -0.83 22.45 42.51
N ASP A 585 -0.48 23.18 43.57
CA ASP A 585 -0.80 24.59 43.72
C ASP A 585 0.38 25.48 43.28
N PRO A 586 0.24 26.26 42.19
CA PRO A 586 1.29 27.18 41.73
C PRO A 586 1.61 28.27 42.77
N ALA A 587 0.68 28.63 43.66
CA ALA A 587 0.97 29.60 44.72
C ALA A 587 1.99 29.06 45.72
N SER A 588 1.90 27.77 46.07
CA SER A 588 2.90 27.08 46.90
C SER A 588 4.30 27.08 46.26
N ALA A 589 4.38 26.91 44.94
CA ALA A 589 5.65 26.99 44.22
C ALA A 589 6.24 28.42 44.17
N LEU A 590 5.38 29.44 44.12
CA LEU A 590 5.81 30.83 44.28
C LEU A 590 6.29 31.12 45.70
N LEU A 591 5.70 30.52 46.74
CA LEU A 591 6.18 30.69 48.11
C LEU A 591 7.62 30.19 48.27
N GLU A 592 7.95 29.03 47.72
CA GLU A 592 9.33 28.49 47.74
C GLU A 592 10.32 29.38 46.98
N LEU A 593 9.85 30.03 45.90
CA LEU A 593 10.64 30.99 45.12
C LEU A 593 10.89 32.30 45.88
N LEU A 594 9.89 32.76 46.63
CA LEU A 594 9.84 34.08 47.25
C LEU A 594 10.34 34.10 48.70
N ASP A 595 10.27 32.97 49.40
CA ASP A 595 10.69 32.84 50.79
C ASP A 595 12.24 32.93 50.92
N PRO A 596 12.79 33.93 51.64
CA PRO A 596 14.23 34.07 51.84
C PRO A 596 14.92 32.87 52.49
N GLU A 597 14.19 32.03 53.23
CA GLU A 597 14.77 30.82 53.85
C GLU A 597 14.92 29.67 52.85
N GLN A 598 14.07 29.62 51.81
CA GLN A 598 14.04 28.53 50.83
C GLN A 598 14.72 28.88 49.52
N ASN A 599 14.68 30.16 49.12
CA ASN A 599 15.15 30.62 47.81
C ASN A 599 16.66 30.42 47.59
N ALA A 600 17.47 30.34 48.66
CA ALA A 600 18.90 30.07 48.56
C ALA A 600 19.22 28.66 48.02
N ASN A 601 18.27 27.72 48.17
CA ASN A 601 18.40 26.33 47.73
C ASN A 601 17.23 25.93 46.82
N PHE A 602 16.77 26.84 45.95
CA PHE A 602 15.66 26.56 45.05
C PHE A 602 16.00 25.37 44.13
N ASN A 603 15.15 24.34 44.15
CA ASN A 603 15.37 23.13 43.36
C ASN A 603 14.40 23.08 42.17
N ASP A 604 14.93 23.30 40.97
CA ASP A 604 14.21 23.09 39.72
C ASP A 604 14.24 21.61 39.34
N HIS A 605 13.08 21.02 39.04
CA HIS A 605 12.93 19.59 38.73
C HIS A 605 13.70 19.15 37.47
N PHE A 606 14.01 20.08 36.56
CA PHE A 606 14.80 19.79 35.37
C PHE A 606 16.29 19.79 35.69
N LEU A 607 16.75 20.80 36.44
CA LEU A 607 18.17 20.93 36.80
C LEU A 607 18.61 19.94 37.88
N ASP A 608 17.75 19.63 38.85
CA ASP A 608 18.04 18.75 40.00
C ASP A 608 19.30 19.16 40.78
N VAL A 609 19.58 20.46 40.78
CA VAL A 609 20.72 21.11 41.44
C VAL A 609 20.19 22.36 42.13
N PRO A 610 20.54 22.62 43.40
CA PRO A 610 20.06 23.82 44.09
C PRO A 610 20.62 25.08 43.40
N VAL A 611 19.76 26.06 43.18
CA VAL A 611 20.12 27.35 42.60
C VAL A 611 19.85 28.46 43.62
N ASP A 612 20.85 29.30 43.84
CA ASP A 612 20.72 30.43 44.76
C ASP A 612 19.92 31.57 44.13
N LEU A 613 18.69 31.74 44.60
CA LEU A 613 17.79 32.83 44.23
C LEU A 613 17.75 33.97 45.25
N SER A 614 18.59 33.94 46.29
CA SER A 614 18.60 34.97 47.33
C SER A 614 18.97 36.36 46.81
N ARG A 615 19.71 36.43 45.69
CA ARG A 615 20.20 37.68 45.08
C ARG A 615 19.19 38.36 44.14
N TYR A 616 18.03 37.73 43.94
CA TYR A 616 16.94 38.22 43.09
C TYR A 616 16.15 39.31 43.82
N VAL A 617 15.65 40.28 43.05
CA VAL A 617 14.84 41.41 43.57
C VAL A 617 13.52 41.49 42.83
#